data_AF-A0A1Q7KBX7-F1
#
_entry.id   AF-A0A1Q7KBX7-F1
#
_cell.length_a   1.000
_cell.length_b   1.000
_cell.length_c   1.000
_cell.angle_alpha   90.00
_cell.angle_beta   90.00
_cell.angle_gamma   90.00
#
_symmetry.space_group_name_H-M   'P 1'
#
loop_
_entity.id
_entity.type
_entity.pdbx_description
1 polymer ?
#
loop_
_entity_poly.entity_id
_entity_poly.type
_entity_poly.pdbx_seq_one_letter_code
_entity_poly.pdbx_strand_id
1 'polypeptide(L)'
;MSPIDPRLQEALDAERDPGELPADLREAYARLMSAAELLQTTPRLSVATRIMTEIGRLPAPVHSDGPMRRIIRWFGRPRAVTLRLRPAWTLALAVGLGAMLLLSFQQDSTPTPGASEGIANFIGHFPGATSVEVVGSFNNWSRGAIHLNDDDHDGIWHGAVVLPAGAHEYMFVVDGERWVPDPLAGRYVDDGFGAGQENSLLFVRPAAAQP
;
A
#
# COMPACT_ATOMS: atom_id res chain seq x y z
N MET A 1 9.94 39.76 25.06
CA MET A 1 9.00 40.49 24.19
C MET A 1 8.80 41.86 24.82
N SER A 2 9.35 42.93 24.23
CA SER A 2 9.09 44.29 24.73
C SER A 2 7.59 44.58 24.57
N PRO A 3 6.89 45.03 25.61
CA PRO A 3 5.52 45.50 25.46
C PRO A 3 5.54 46.69 24.48
N ILE A 4 4.61 46.69 23.53
CA ILE A 4 4.39 47.81 22.62
C ILE A 4 3.99 49.02 23.48
N ASP A 5 4.61 50.18 23.24
CA ASP A 5 4.28 51.40 23.98
C ASP A 5 2.79 51.74 23.77
N PRO A 6 2.00 51.91 24.85
CA PRO A 6 0.56 52.17 24.74
C PRO A 6 0.24 53.40 23.89
N ARG A 7 1.12 54.42 23.87
CA ARG A 7 0.91 55.62 23.05
C ARG A 7 1.03 55.35 21.56
N LEU A 8 1.92 54.43 21.18
CA LEU A 8 2.06 53.99 19.80
C LEU A 8 0.85 53.17 19.36
N GLN A 9 0.32 52.34 20.26
CA GLN A 9 -0.90 51.58 20.02
C GLN A 9 -2.12 52.49 19.82
N GLU A 10 -2.33 53.48 20.68
CA GLU A 10 -3.40 54.49 20.55
C GLU A 10 -3.33 55.24 19.20
N ALA A 11 -2.13 55.57 18.72
CA ALA A 11 -1.95 56.22 17.42
C ALA A 11 -2.26 55.29 16.24
N LEU A 12 -1.94 54.00 16.35
CA LEU A 12 -2.33 52.97 15.35
C LEU A 12 -3.84 52.73 15.34
N ASP A 13 -4.48 52.82 16.49
CA ASP A 13 -5.94 52.69 16.65
C ASP A 13 -6.69 53.99 16.28
N ALA A 14 -5.98 55.01 15.77
CA ALA A 14 -6.48 56.33 15.40
C ALA A 14 -7.14 57.12 16.56
N GLU A 15 -6.86 56.75 17.80
CA GLU A 15 -7.35 57.41 19.00
C GLU A 15 -6.47 58.61 19.41
N ARG A 16 -5.28 58.75 18.82
CA ARG A 16 -4.31 59.81 19.10
C ARG A 16 -3.68 60.38 17.84
N ASP A 17 -3.50 61.69 17.78
CA ASP A 17 -2.80 62.35 16.67
C ASP A 17 -1.30 61.96 16.67
N PRO A 18 -0.76 61.35 15.59
CA PRO A 18 0.64 60.98 15.49
C PRO A 18 1.61 62.17 15.55
N GLY A 19 1.13 63.41 15.31
CA GLY A 19 1.91 64.64 15.48
C GLY A 19 2.32 64.94 16.92
N GLU A 20 1.61 64.37 17.90
CA GLU A 20 1.88 64.53 19.34
C GLU A 20 2.82 63.47 19.91
N LEU A 21 3.24 62.49 19.10
CA LEU A 21 4.16 61.44 19.55
C LEU A 21 5.59 61.98 19.70
N PRO A 22 6.35 61.49 20.70
CA PRO A 22 7.81 61.62 20.76
C PRO A 22 8.49 61.21 19.44
N ALA A 23 9.63 61.81 19.11
CA ALA A 23 10.28 61.67 17.80
C ALA A 23 10.64 60.21 17.45
N ASP A 24 11.04 59.41 18.43
CA ASP A 24 11.34 57.99 18.31
C ASP A 24 10.09 57.14 17.99
N LEU A 25 8.98 57.39 18.69
CA LEU A 25 7.71 56.69 18.42
C LEU A 25 7.08 57.12 17.10
N ARG A 26 7.24 58.39 16.71
CA ARG A 26 6.76 58.91 15.43
C ARG A 26 7.47 58.26 14.24
N GLU A 27 8.78 58.04 14.37
CA GLU A 27 9.57 57.34 13.34
C GLU A 27 9.18 55.85 13.27
N ALA A 28 8.92 55.22 14.41
CA ALA A 28 8.41 53.85 14.46
C ALA A 28 7.01 53.72 13.82
N TYR A 29 6.10 54.66 14.11
CA TYR A 29 4.76 54.74 13.50
C TYR A 29 4.86 54.91 11.98
N ALA A 30 5.70 55.83 11.50
CA ALA A 30 5.91 56.05 10.06
C ALA A 30 6.41 54.77 9.37
N ARG A 31 7.41 54.09 9.94
CA ARG A 31 7.91 52.81 9.41
C ARG A 31 6.82 51.73 9.34
N LEU A 32 5.99 51.62 10.37
CA LEU A 32 4.88 50.65 10.40
C LEU A 32 3.82 50.96 9.33
N MET A 33 3.46 52.23 9.17
CA MET A 33 2.51 52.63 8.12
C MET A 33 3.08 52.38 6.72
N SER A 34 4.36 52.70 6.48
CA SER A 34 5.02 52.37 5.21
C SER A 34 5.06 50.86 4.95
N ALA A 35 5.33 50.05 5.97
CA ALA A 35 5.32 48.59 5.84
C ALA A 35 3.90 48.05 5.57
N ALA A 36 2.87 48.65 6.17
CA ALA A 36 1.48 48.29 5.90
C ALA A 36 1.07 48.62 4.46
N GLU A 37 1.48 49.77 3.91
CA GLU A 37 1.28 50.11 2.49
C GLU A 37 1.99 49.12 1.55
N LEU A 38 3.22 48.72 1.88
CA LEU A 38 3.94 47.69 1.11
C LEU A 38 3.21 46.34 1.14
N LEU A 39 2.62 45.96 2.28
CA LEU A 39 1.83 44.74 2.38
C LEU A 39 0.52 44.81 1.59
N GLN A 40 -0.13 45.99 1.53
CA GLN A 40 -1.35 46.17 0.73
C GLN A 40 -1.08 46.16 -0.78
N THR A 41 0.11 46.59 -1.20
CA THR A 41 0.53 46.61 -2.62
C THR A 41 1.15 45.28 -3.08
N THR A 42 1.43 44.35 -2.16
CA THR A 42 1.93 43.02 -2.51
C THR A 42 0.78 42.16 -3.05
N PRO A 43 0.84 41.68 -4.31
CA PRO A 43 -0.23 40.85 -4.86
C PRO A 43 -0.35 39.57 -4.04
N ARG A 44 -1.57 39.22 -3.61
CA ARG A 44 -1.85 37.95 -2.95
C ARG A 44 -1.43 36.82 -3.87
N LEU A 45 -0.32 36.15 -3.56
CA LEU A 45 0.15 34.98 -4.29
C LEU A 45 -0.94 33.91 -4.25
N SER A 46 -1.69 33.76 -5.34
CA SER A 46 -2.69 32.71 -5.48
C SER A 46 -1.97 31.38 -5.60
N VAL A 47 -1.79 30.72 -4.45
CA VAL A 47 -1.34 29.34 -4.37
C VAL A 47 -2.21 28.45 -5.27
N ALA A 48 -3.51 28.76 -5.35
CA ALA A 48 -4.45 28.10 -6.25
C ALA A 48 -4.03 28.20 -7.72
N THR A 49 -3.57 29.35 -8.21
CA THR A 49 -3.12 29.51 -9.60
C THR A 49 -1.84 28.72 -9.87
N ARG A 50 -0.91 28.68 -8.90
CA ARG A 50 0.33 27.91 -9.04
C ARG A 50 0.09 26.40 -8.98
N ILE A 51 -0.78 25.95 -8.08
CA ILE A 51 -1.23 24.55 -8.00
C ILE A 51 -1.97 24.14 -9.28
N MET A 52 -2.87 24.96 -9.80
CA MET A 52 -3.61 24.65 -11.04
C MET A 52 -2.70 24.58 -12.27
N THR A 53 -1.64 25.39 -12.32
CA THR A 53 -0.65 25.33 -13.40
C THR A 53 0.24 24.08 -13.30
N GLU A 54 0.54 23.62 -12.09
CA GLU A 54 1.31 22.39 -11.86
C GLU A 54 0.48 21.12 -12.17
N ILE A 55 -0.80 21.10 -11.77
CA ILE A 55 -1.70 19.97 -12.03
C ILE A 55 -1.96 19.79 -13.53
N GLY A 56 -2.00 20.88 -14.31
CA GLY A 56 -2.27 20.81 -15.76
C GLY A 56 -1.14 20.18 -16.60
N ARG A 57 0.07 19.98 -16.05
CA ARG A 57 1.21 19.39 -16.76
C ARG A 57 1.46 17.91 -16.44
N LEU A 58 0.73 17.34 -15.48
CA LEU A 58 0.75 15.90 -15.24
C LEU A 58 -0.21 15.25 -16.24
N PRO A 59 0.25 14.43 -17.21
CA PRO A 59 -0.68 13.54 -17.89
C PRO A 59 -1.25 12.64 -16.81
N ALA A 60 -2.54 12.75 -16.51
CA ALA A 60 -3.19 11.86 -15.56
C ALA A 60 -3.10 10.43 -16.14
N PRO A 61 -2.30 9.50 -15.56
CA PRO A 61 -2.52 8.12 -15.88
C PRO A 61 -3.86 7.78 -15.24
N VAL A 62 -4.89 7.54 -16.06
CA VAL A 62 -6.10 6.88 -15.61
C VAL A 62 -5.69 5.48 -15.18
N HIS A 63 -5.23 5.35 -13.93
CA HIS A 63 -5.16 4.07 -13.26
C HIS A 63 -6.61 3.64 -13.04
N SER A 64 -7.05 2.61 -13.76
CA SER A 64 -8.25 1.88 -13.43
C SER A 64 -8.04 1.19 -12.09
N ASP A 65 -8.27 1.92 -11.00
CA ASP A 65 -8.34 1.37 -9.66
C ASP A 65 -9.43 0.29 -9.64
N GLY A 66 -8.99 -0.96 -9.48
CA GLY A 66 -9.87 -2.12 -9.40
C GLY A 66 -10.93 -1.96 -8.30
N PRO A 67 -12.12 -2.55 -8.47
CA PRO A 67 -13.28 -2.37 -7.58
C PRO A 67 -12.99 -2.66 -6.10
N MET A 68 -11.99 -3.49 -5.82
CA MET A 68 -11.52 -3.89 -4.48
C MET A 68 -11.04 -2.70 -3.63
N ARG A 69 -10.41 -1.68 -4.23
CA ARG A 69 -9.85 -0.52 -3.50
C ARG A 69 -10.91 0.49 -3.02
N ARG A 70 -12.14 0.43 -3.54
CA ARG A 70 -13.27 1.25 -3.03
C ARG A 70 -13.87 0.69 -1.75
N ILE A 71 -13.86 -0.64 -1.61
CA ILE A 71 -14.45 -1.35 -0.47
C ILE A 71 -13.58 -1.16 0.78
N ILE A 72 -12.26 -1.23 0.63
CA ILE A 72 -11.29 -1.09 1.74
C ILE A 72 -11.40 0.29 2.42
N ARG A 73 -11.68 1.36 1.67
CA ARG A 73 -11.88 2.71 2.25
C ARG A 73 -13.17 2.87 3.04
N TRP A 74 -14.18 2.03 2.78
CA TRP A 74 -15.45 2.06 3.51
C TRP A 74 -15.33 1.45 4.91
N PHE A 75 -14.47 0.44 5.09
CA PHE A 75 -14.23 -0.22 6.39
C PHE A 75 -13.38 0.61 7.38
N GLY A 76 -12.62 1.60 6.91
CA GLY A 76 -11.72 2.40 7.74
C GLY A 76 -12.37 3.53 8.56
N ARG A 77 -13.70 3.70 8.52
CA ARG A 77 -14.39 4.73 9.33
C ARG A 77 -14.99 4.10 10.59
N PRO A 78 -14.46 4.41 11.80
CA PRO A 78 -15.01 3.88 13.04
C PRO A 78 -16.42 4.44 13.25
N ARG A 79 -17.45 3.60 13.11
CA ARG A 79 -18.81 3.90 13.56
C ARG A 79 -19.00 3.27 14.93
N ALA A 80 -19.16 4.09 15.97
CA ALA A 80 -19.50 3.61 17.30
C ALA A 80 -20.98 3.15 17.30
N VAL A 81 -21.21 1.84 17.16
CA VAL A 81 -22.54 1.24 17.24
C VAL A 81 -22.74 0.70 18.65
N THR A 82 -23.57 1.35 19.46
CA THR A 82 -23.92 0.88 20.81
C THR A 82 -25.02 -0.18 20.70
N LEU A 83 -24.62 -1.46 20.66
CA LEU A 83 -25.54 -2.59 20.61
C LEU A 83 -26.02 -2.96 22.02
N ARG A 84 -27.30 -2.70 22.34
CA ARG A 84 -27.96 -3.23 23.55
C ARG A 84 -28.35 -4.69 23.31
N LEU A 85 -27.48 -5.61 23.71
CA LEU A 85 -27.69 -7.06 23.59
C LEU A 85 -28.83 -7.51 24.52
N ARG A 86 -29.94 -8.00 23.94
CA ARG A 86 -31.02 -8.69 24.67
C ARG A 86 -30.76 -10.20 24.65
N PRO A 87 -31.06 -10.94 25.75
CA PRO A 87 -30.61 -12.32 25.95
C PRO A 87 -31.18 -13.37 24.97
N ALA A 88 -32.20 -13.03 24.17
CA ALA A 88 -32.70 -13.93 23.13
C ALA A 88 -31.79 -14.03 21.89
N TRP A 89 -30.85 -13.09 21.69
CA TRP A 89 -29.94 -13.08 20.52
C TRP A 89 -28.64 -13.87 20.73
N THR A 90 -28.38 -14.42 21.91
CA THR A 90 -27.17 -15.22 22.16
C THR A 90 -27.27 -16.63 21.55
N LEU A 91 -28.47 -17.22 21.56
CA LEU A 91 -28.70 -18.56 21.02
C LEU A 91 -28.73 -18.60 19.48
N ALA A 92 -29.30 -17.58 18.83
CA ALA A 92 -29.27 -17.47 17.37
C ALA A 92 -27.86 -17.18 16.82
N LEU A 93 -27.05 -16.43 17.57
CA LEU A 93 -25.68 -16.08 17.17
C LEU A 93 -24.73 -17.27 17.34
N ALA A 94 -24.90 -18.13 18.36
CA ALA A 94 -24.08 -19.33 18.54
C ALA A 94 -24.28 -20.39 17.43
N VAL A 95 -25.50 -20.59 16.95
CA VAL A 95 -25.78 -21.53 15.82
C VAL A 95 -25.27 -20.95 14.50
N GLY A 96 -25.42 -19.63 14.29
CA GLY A 96 -24.86 -18.93 13.13
C GLY A 96 -23.33 -18.92 13.09
N LEU A 97 -22.66 -18.70 14.23
CA LEU A 97 -21.19 -18.72 14.31
C LEU A 97 -20.62 -20.12 14.14
N GLY A 98 -21.30 -21.15 14.64
CA GLY A 98 -20.92 -22.56 14.41
C GLY A 98 -21.06 -22.97 12.94
N ALA A 99 -22.17 -22.61 12.29
CA ALA A 99 -22.37 -22.86 10.87
C ALA A 99 -21.43 -22.00 9.99
N MET A 100 -21.11 -20.77 10.38
CA MET A 100 -20.22 -19.88 9.62
C MET A 100 -18.72 -20.22 9.81
N LEU A 101 -18.33 -20.82 10.95
CA LEU A 101 -16.99 -21.43 11.12
C LEU A 101 -16.85 -22.74 10.35
N LEU A 102 -17.93 -23.49 10.15
CA LEU A 102 -17.92 -24.71 9.33
C LEU A 102 -18.03 -24.43 7.82
N LEU A 103 -18.75 -23.38 7.40
CA LEU A 103 -18.85 -22.99 5.99
C LEU A 103 -17.66 -22.15 5.48
N SER A 104 -16.77 -21.64 6.34
CA SER A 104 -15.58 -20.91 5.87
C SER A 104 -14.49 -21.82 5.28
N PHE A 105 -14.61 -23.14 5.42
CA PHE A 105 -13.69 -24.13 4.81
C PHE A 105 -14.26 -24.82 3.57
N GLN A 106 -15.47 -24.46 3.11
CA GLN A 106 -16.03 -24.95 1.85
C GLN A 106 -16.13 -23.83 0.80
N GLN A 107 -15.00 -23.15 0.56
CA GLN A 107 -14.66 -22.82 -0.83
C GLN A 107 -13.85 -23.98 -1.39
N ASP A 108 -14.51 -25.14 -1.50
CA ASP A 108 -14.10 -26.09 -2.52
C ASP A 108 -14.38 -25.39 -3.84
N SER A 109 -13.37 -24.67 -4.33
CA SER A 109 -13.21 -24.54 -5.77
C SER A 109 -13.16 -25.99 -6.23
N THR A 110 -14.24 -26.49 -6.83
CA THR A 110 -14.15 -27.71 -7.63
C THR A 110 -13.81 -27.23 -9.05
N PRO A 111 -12.54 -26.95 -9.39
CA PRO A 111 -12.18 -26.94 -10.78
C PRO A 111 -12.43 -28.35 -11.30
N THR A 112 -13.12 -28.46 -12.44
CA THR A 112 -13.27 -29.72 -13.15
C THR A 112 -11.89 -30.39 -13.27
N PRO A 113 -11.67 -31.57 -12.64
CA PRO A 113 -10.37 -32.21 -12.64
C PRO A 113 -9.90 -32.46 -14.08
N GLY A 114 -8.82 -31.79 -14.48
CA GLY A 114 -8.12 -32.03 -15.74
C GLY A 114 -8.22 -30.96 -16.82
N ALA A 115 -9.18 -30.02 -16.80
CA ALA A 115 -9.31 -29.02 -17.86
C ALA A 115 -8.62 -27.68 -17.57
N SER A 116 -8.27 -27.41 -16.31
CA SER A 116 -7.78 -26.10 -15.86
C SER A 116 -6.55 -26.15 -14.96
N GLU A 117 -5.86 -27.29 -14.86
CA GLU A 117 -4.63 -27.45 -14.06
C GLU A 117 -3.49 -27.94 -14.94
N GLY A 118 -2.26 -27.60 -14.57
CA GLY A 118 -1.04 -28.03 -15.25
C GLY A 118 0.08 -28.36 -14.27
N ILE A 119 1.13 -28.99 -14.77
CA ILE A 119 2.32 -29.32 -13.98
C ILE A 119 3.33 -28.17 -14.11
N ALA A 120 3.67 -27.56 -12.98
CA ALA A 120 4.76 -26.61 -12.83
C ALA A 120 6.02 -27.35 -12.38
N ASN A 121 7.06 -27.31 -13.20
CA ASN A 121 8.38 -27.82 -12.84
C ASN A 121 9.25 -26.67 -12.36
N PHE A 122 9.73 -26.77 -11.13
CA PHE A 122 10.68 -25.84 -10.53
C PHE A 122 12.05 -26.47 -10.54
N ILE A 123 13.06 -25.74 -11.03
CA ILE A 123 14.45 -26.16 -11.07
C ILE A 123 15.30 -24.96 -10.67
N GLY A 124 16.19 -25.12 -9.70
CA GLY A 124 17.09 -24.06 -9.24
C GLY A 124 18.47 -24.60 -8.86
N HIS A 125 19.52 -23.85 -9.19
CA HIS A 125 20.89 -24.23 -8.86
C HIS A 125 21.36 -23.50 -7.60
N PHE A 126 21.44 -24.22 -6.48
CA PHE A 126 21.79 -23.72 -5.15
C PHE A 126 22.84 -24.62 -4.50
N PRO A 127 24.10 -24.55 -4.94
CA PRO A 127 25.16 -25.39 -4.40
C PRO A 127 25.40 -25.09 -2.91
N GLY A 128 25.47 -26.15 -2.10
CA GLY A 128 25.69 -26.04 -0.65
C GLY A 128 24.46 -25.62 0.16
N ALA A 129 23.28 -25.49 -0.47
CA ALA A 129 22.03 -25.38 0.27
C ALA A 129 21.74 -26.67 1.05
N THR A 130 21.10 -26.53 2.20
CA THR A 130 20.60 -27.64 3.03
C THR A 130 19.12 -27.90 2.76
N SER A 131 18.37 -26.87 2.39
CA SER A 131 16.96 -26.98 2.01
C SER A 131 16.57 -25.90 1.01
N VAL A 132 15.77 -26.26 0.01
CA VAL A 132 15.14 -25.28 -0.88
C VAL A 132 13.64 -25.53 -0.91
N GLU A 133 12.89 -24.46 -0.68
CA GLU A 133 11.43 -24.45 -0.78
C GLU A 133 10.99 -23.52 -1.90
N VAL A 134 9.83 -23.77 -2.48
CA VAL A 134 9.17 -22.84 -3.39
C VAL A 134 7.93 -22.24 -2.76
N VAL A 135 7.83 -20.92 -2.82
CA VAL A 135 6.70 -20.14 -2.28
C VAL A 135 6.17 -19.21 -3.34
N GLY A 136 4.86 -18.95 -3.33
CA GLY A 136 4.25 -18.12 -4.36
C GLY A 136 2.77 -17.85 -4.13
N SER A 137 2.13 -17.24 -5.13
CA SER A 137 0.69 -16.89 -5.08
C SER A 137 -0.20 -18.11 -4.81
N PHE A 138 0.20 -19.29 -5.29
CA PHE A 138 -0.55 -20.55 -5.17
C PHE A 138 -0.56 -21.14 -3.74
N ASN A 139 0.40 -20.77 -2.88
CA ASN A 139 0.43 -21.19 -1.47
C ASN A 139 0.40 -20.00 -0.51
N ASN A 140 -0.09 -18.84 -1.00
CA ASN A 140 -0.16 -17.60 -0.23
C ASN A 140 1.19 -17.22 0.40
N TRP A 141 2.29 -17.43 -0.34
CA TRP A 141 3.66 -17.13 0.09
C TRP A 141 4.07 -17.83 1.40
N SER A 142 3.48 -18.99 1.68
CA SER A 142 3.72 -19.75 2.92
C SER A 142 4.90 -20.71 2.79
N ARG A 143 5.84 -20.64 3.74
CA ARG A 143 6.98 -21.56 3.86
C ARG A 143 6.56 -22.91 4.47
N GLY A 144 7.35 -23.93 4.22
CA GLY A 144 7.20 -25.29 4.75
C GLY A 144 6.19 -26.16 4.00
N ALA A 145 5.54 -25.63 2.96
CA ALA A 145 4.51 -26.35 2.20
C ALA A 145 5.09 -27.16 1.03
N ILE A 146 6.06 -26.62 0.29
CA ILE A 146 6.58 -27.23 -0.94
C ILE A 146 8.10 -27.23 -0.89
N HIS A 147 8.67 -28.39 -0.61
CA HIS A 147 10.11 -28.63 -0.61
C HIS A 147 10.56 -29.18 -1.96
N LEU A 148 11.73 -28.74 -2.41
CA LEU A 148 12.41 -29.30 -3.57
C LEU A 148 13.39 -30.39 -3.13
N ASN A 149 13.73 -31.28 -4.06
CA ASN A 149 14.65 -32.38 -3.84
C ASN A 149 15.97 -32.13 -4.56
N ASP A 150 17.06 -32.64 -3.97
CA ASP A 150 18.42 -32.69 -4.51
C ASP A 150 19.00 -34.04 -4.05
N ASP A 151 18.51 -35.11 -4.66
CA ASP A 151 18.75 -36.50 -4.20
C ASP A 151 20.19 -36.97 -4.48
N ASP A 152 20.86 -36.38 -5.47
CA ASP A 152 22.24 -36.68 -5.85
C ASP A 152 23.26 -35.69 -5.28
N HIS A 153 22.80 -34.64 -4.58
CA HIS A 153 23.61 -33.62 -3.94
C HIS A 153 24.53 -32.86 -4.92
N ASP A 154 24.08 -32.67 -6.16
CA ASP A 154 24.80 -31.91 -7.17
C ASP A 154 24.53 -30.38 -7.08
N GLY A 155 23.58 -30.00 -6.21
CA GLY A 155 23.15 -28.62 -5.99
C GLY A 155 22.05 -28.15 -6.94
N ILE A 156 21.48 -29.04 -7.76
CA ILE A 156 20.31 -28.80 -8.60
C ILE A 156 19.07 -29.28 -7.87
N TRP A 157 18.33 -28.31 -7.35
CA TRP A 157 17.08 -28.55 -6.65
C TRP A 157 15.93 -28.58 -7.64
N HIS A 158 15.08 -29.62 -7.54
CA HIS A 158 13.95 -29.78 -8.45
C HIS A 158 12.67 -30.23 -7.73
N GLY A 159 11.52 -29.87 -8.31
CA GLY A 159 10.22 -30.30 -7.81
C GLY A 159 9.11 -30.02 -8.82
N ALA A 160 8.05 -30.81 -8.76
CA ALA A 160 6.88 -30.66 -9.63
C ALA A 160 5.62 -30.43 -8.77
N VAL A 161 4.84 -29.42 -9.13
CA VAL A 161 3.61 -29.05 -8.43
C VAL A 161 2.46 -28.94 -9.42
N VAL A 162 1.31 -29.51 -9.09
CA VAL A 162 0.08 -29.31 -9.87
C VAL A 162 -0.50 -27.96 -9.45
N LEU A 163 -0.62 -27.05 -10.41
CA LEU A 163 -1.14 -25.70 -10.20
C LEU A 163 -2.27 -25.39 -11.17
N PRO A 164 -3.21 -24.51 -10.79
CA PRO A 164 -4.17 -23.96 -11.75
C PRO A 164 -3.47 -23.32 -12.94
N ALA A 165 -4.02 -23.49 -14.14
CA ALA A 165 -3.53 -22.82 -15.34
C ALA A 165 -3.65 -21.30 -15.18
N GLY A 166 -2.61 -20.56 -15.58
CA GLY A 166 -2.55 -19.12 -15.40
C GLY A 166 -1.17 -18.63 -15.00
N ALA A 167 -1.10 -17.34 -14.65
CA ALA A 167 0.11 -16.70 -14.18
C ALA A 167 0.23 -16.86 -12.66
N HIS A 168 1.41 -17.23 -12.19
CA HIS A 168 1.75 -17.38 -10.77
C HIS A 168 3.07 -16.69 -10.49
N GLU A 169 3.09 -15.92 -9.42
CA GLU A 169 4.32 -15.35 -8.89
C GLU A 169 4.94 -16.31 -7.88
N TYR A 170 6.27 -16.43 -7.89
CA TYR A 170 6.99 -17.31 -6.96
C TYR A 170 8.42 -16.81 -6.68
N MET A 171 8.99 -17.37 -5.62
CA MET A 171 10.40 -17.28 -5.25
C MET A 171 10.85 -18.61 -4.62
N PHE A 172 12.17 -18.81 -4.58
CA PHE A 172 12.80 -19.85 -3.79
C PHE A 172 13.16 -19.32 -2.41
N VAL A 173 12.95 -20.15 -1.39
CA VAL A 173 13.47 -19.92 -0.04
C VAL A 173 14.55 -20.94 0.22
N VAL A 174 15.80 -20.46 0.29
CA VAL A 174 16.98 -21.30 0.52
C VAL A 174 17.37 -21.21 1.99
N ASP A 175 17.59 -22.36 2.60
CA ASP A 175 17.97 -22.53 4.02
C ASP A 175 17.03 -21.81 4.99
N GLY A 176 15.75 -21.71 4.63
CA GLY A 176 14.70 -21.09 5.43
C GLY A 176 14.74 -19.56 5.51
N GLU A 177 15.84 -18.90 5.13
CA GLU A 177 16.02 -17.46 5.35
C GLU A 177 16.20 -16.64 4.08
N ARG A 178 16.80 -17.23 3.04
CA ARG A 178 17.20 -16.50 1.84
C ARG A 178 16.14 -16.60 0.75
N TRP A 179 15.47 -15.49 0.48
CA TRP A 179 14.51 -15.38 -0.61
C TRP A 179 15.24 -15.03 -1.90
N VAL A 180 15.10 -15.89 -2.92
CA VAL A 180 15.81 -15.76 -4.19
C VAL A 180 14.78 -15.89 -5.31
N PRO A 181 14.61 -14.89 -6.18
CA PRO A 181 13.84 -15.10 -7.40
C PRO A 181 14.58 -16.11 -8.28
N ASP A 182 13.82 -16.94 -8.99
CA ASP A 182 14.39 -17.88 -9.94
C ASP A 182 15.19 -17.14 -11.02
N PRO A 183 16.52 -17.31 -11.09
CA PRO A 183 17.37 -16.64 -12.08
C PRO A 183 17.08 -17.08 -13.52
N LEU A 184 16.42 -18.22 -13.70
CA LEU A 184 16.05 -18.81 -14.98
C LEU A 184 14.61 -18.46 -15.38
N ALA A 185 13.89 -17.69 -14.55
CA ALA A 185 12.56 -17.24 -14.91
C ALA A 185 12.62 -16.36 -16.16
N GLY A 186 11.75 -16.65 -17.13
CA GLY A 186 11.66 -15.86 -18.37
C GLY A 186 11.04 -14.49 -18.16
N ARG A 187 10.39 -14.25 -17.00
CA ARG A 187 9.70 -13.00 -16.67
C ARG A 187 9.73 -12.75 -15.16
N TYR A 188 9.73 -11.48 -14.80
CA TYR A 188 9.72 -10.98 -13.44
C TYR A 188 8.65 -9.89 -13.27
N VAL A 189 8.21 -9.69 -12.03
CA VAL A 189 7.21 -8.67 -11.64
C VAL A 189 7.71 -7.97 -10.37
N ASP A 190 7.59 -6.64 -10.31
CA ASP A 190 7.93 -5.86 -9.10
C ASP A 190 7.11 -6.34 -7.90
N ASP A 191 7.77 -6.48 -6.75
CA ASP A 191 7.17 -6.98 -5.51
C ASP A 191 6.18 -6.02 -4.86
N GLY A 192 6.09 -4.78 -5.35
CA GLY A 192 5.17 -3.75 -4.88
C GLY A 192 5.62 -3.05 -3.60
N PHE A 193 6.81 -3.35 -3.07
CA PHE A 193 7.36 -2.73 -1.86
C PHE A 193 8.31 -1.56 -2.16
N GLY A 194 8.58 -1.28 -3.43
CA GLY A 194 9.32 -0.08 -3.86
C GLY A 194 10.82 -0.14 -3.61
N ALA A 195 11.35 -1.31 -3.28
CA ALA A 195 12.78 -1.56 -3.10
C ALA A 195 13.46 -2.09 -4.38
N GLY A 196 12.73 -2.20 -5.49
CA GLY A 196 13.22 -2.77 -6.74
C GLY A 196 13.49 -4.27 -6.66
N GLN A 197 12.83 -4.96 -5.74
CA GLN A 197 12.83 -6.42 -5.65
C GLN A 197 11.77 -6.97 -6.59
N GLU A 198 12.06 -8.11 -7.21
CA GLU A 198 11.19 -8.70 -8.22
C GLU A 198 10.90 -10.17 -7.89
N ASN A 199 9.67 -10.58 -8.15
CA ASN A 199 9.20 -11.96 -8.09
C ASN A 199 9.32 -12.62 -9.46
N SER A 200 9.59 -13.92 -9.49
CA SER A 200 9.59 -14.70 -10.72
C SER A 200 8.15 -15.01 -11.16
N LEU A 201 7.87 -14.92 -12.46
CA LEU A 201 6.53 -15.14 -13.01
C LEU A 201 6.50 -16.42 -13.86
N LEU A 202 5.71 -17.39 -13.42
CA LEU A 202 5.46 -18.66 -14.10
C LEU A 202 4.09 -18.65 -14.79
N PHE A 203 4.03 -19.11 -16.04
CA PHE A 203 2.77 -19.36 -16.74
C PHE A 203 2.51 -20.86 -16.85
N VAL A 204 1.55 -21.35 -16.08
CA VAL A 204 1.12 -22.75 -16.11
C VAL A 204 0.09 -22.94 -17.23
N ARG A 205 0.36 -23.88 -18.12
CA ARG A 205 -0.57 -24.26 -19.19
C ARG A 205 -1.47 -25.41 -18.71
N PRO A 206 -2.74 -25.48 -19.14
CA PRO A 206 -3.57 -26.62 -18.83
C PRO A 206 -2.93 -27.90 -19.38
N ALA A 207 -2.96 -28.97 -18.60
CA ALA A 207 -2.65 -30.30 -19.10
C ALA A 207 -3.61 -30.60 -20.24
N ALA A 208 -3.09 -30.98 -21.41
CA ALA A 208 -3.94 -31.37 -22.51
C ALA A 208 -4.77 -32.59 -22.07
N ALA A 209 -6.09 -32.50 -22.21
CA ALA A 209 -6.95 -33.67 -22.04
C ALA A 209 -6.45 -34.75 -23.00
N GLN A 210 -6.02 -35.89 -22.46
CA GLN A 210 -5.62 -37.03 -23.30
C GLN A 210 -6.86 -37.48 -24.10
N PRO A 211 -6.73 -37.70 -25.43
CA PRO A 211 -7.85 -38.07 -26.29
C PRO A 211 -8.41 -39.46 -25.99
#